data_AF-A0A2K9EA92-F1
#
_entry.id   AF-A0A2K9EA92-F1
#
_cell.length_a   1.000
_cell.length_b   1.000
_cell.length_c   1.000
_cell.angle_alpha   90.00
_cell.angle_beta   90.00
_cell.angle_gamma   90.00
#
_symmetry.space_group_name_H-M   'P 1'
#
loop_
_entity.id
_entity.type
_entity.pdbx_description
1 polymer ?
#
loop_
_entity_poly.entity_id
_entity_poly.type
_entity_poly.pdbx_seq_one_letter_code
_entity_poly.pdbx_strand_id
1 'polypeptide(L)'
;MIVREIYEKIIPEIEKKVAEGLSNGSGFSELAAIVHEWVNKLGVRILEQIAEDADKAFKDSAERKRHWQIVRKDTRGILTAMGQVNITRNYYRHKKTGEYSHLVDEVLKLPAYDRTDEGLKADLILKASGMSYSKAGRSNSYAEVSRQTVMRCIREAGTLVHVPECSKKKSVPVLYVEADEDHVAHQDGQNRQAKLVYVHEGAKRNGKRCELQNVHYFASTSTDTESLWTEVLEYIDQTYELDQIERIYIAGDGAGWIKENT
;
A
#
# COMPACT_ATOMS: atom_id res chain seq x y z
N MET A 1 12.99 28.95 -10.49
CA MET A 1 12.61 28.68 -9.08
C MET A 1 11.13 28.39 -9.09
N ILE A 2 10.74 27.15 -8.78
CA ILE A 2 9.36 26.67 -8.94
C ILE A 2 8.33 27.57 -8.29
N VAL A 3 8.65 28.17 -7.14
CA VAL A 3 7.80 29.16 -6.45
C VAL A 3 7.34 30.27 -7.39
N ARG A 4 8.24 30.83 -8.22
CA ARG A 4 7.88 31.89 -9.15
C ARG A 4 6.94 31.39 -10.26
N GLU A 5 7.18 30.18 -10.77
CA GLU A 5 6.32 29.55 -11.77
C GLU A 5 4.92 29.23 -11.21
N ILE A 6 4.83 28.84 -9.94
CA ILE A 6 3.56 28.63 -9.23
C ILE A 6 2.76 29.94 -9.20
N TYR A 7 3.37 31.04 -8.75
CA TYR A 7 2.70 32.33 -8.64
C TYR A 7 2.34 32.94 -10.00
N GLU A 8 3.23 32.84 -11.00
CA GLU A 8 3.06 33.54 -12.28
C GLU A 8 2.20 32.77 -13.29
N LYS A 9 2.09 31.43 -13.18
CA LYS A 9 1.35 30.62 -14.15
C LYS A 9 0.22 29.82 -13.53
N ILE A 10 0.50 29.08 -12.46
CA ILE A 10 -0.44 28.09 -11.94
C ILE A 10 -1.60 28.76 -11.20
N ILE A 11 -1.32 29.71 -10.29
CA ILE A 11 -2.38 30.41 -9.55
C ILE A 11 -3.35 31.16 -10.50
N PRO A 12 -2.88 31.97 -11.47
CA PRO A 12 -3.78 32.63 -12.42
C PRO A 12 -4.65 31.67 -13.24
N GLU A 13 -4.11 30.50 -13.63
CA GLU A 13 -4.89 29.49 -14.36
C GLU A 13 -5.98 28.85 -13.48
N ILE A 14 -5.69 28.61 -12.20
CA ILE A 14 -6.67 28.13 -11.22
C ILE A 14 -7.79 29.16 -11.06
N GLU A 15 -7.43 30.42 -10.79
CA GLU A 15 -8.40 31.52 -10.60
C GLU A 15 -9.31 31.67 -11.82
N LYS A 16 -8.72 31.64 -13.02
CA LYS A 16 -9.47 31.67 -14.28
C LYS A 16 -10.45 30.50 -14.39
N LYS A 17 -10.02 29.27 -14.10
CA LYS A 17 -10.87 28.08 -14.21
C LYS A 17 -12.00 28.06 -13.19
N VAL A 18 -11.73 28.53 -11.97
CA VAL A 18 -12.76 28.67 -10.93
C VAL A 18 -13.76 29.76 -11.32
N ALA A 19 -13.31 30.90 -11.85
CA ALA A 19 -14.19 31.97 -12.33
C ALA A 19 -15.06 31.52 -13.52
N GLU A 20 -14.50 30.76 -14.46
CA GLU A 20 -15.25 30.13 -15.56
C GLU A 20 -16.32 29.17 -15.02
N GLY A 21 -15.97 28.30 -14.06
CA GLY A 21 -16.92 27.39 -13.42
C GLY A 21 -18.07 28.13 -12.73
N LEU A 22 -17.76 29.17 -11.94
CA LEU A 22 -18.76 30.03 -11.30
C LEU A 22 -19.70 30.68 -12.33
N SER A 23 -19.14 31.19 -13.43
CA SER A 23 -19.91 31.83 -14.49
C SER A 23 -20.84 30.85 -15.22
N ASN A 24 -20.46 29.58 -15.29
CA ASN A 24 -21.24 28.50 -15.91
C ASN A 24 -22.24 27.83 -14.94
N GLY A 25 -22.36 28.32 -13.71
CA GLY A 25 -23.28 27.77 -12.71
C GLY A 25 -22.80 26.49 -12.04
N SER A 26 -21.49 26.19 -12.07
CA SER A 26 -20.93 25.03 -11.37
C SER A 26 -21.19 25.08 -9.87
N GLY A 27 -21.62 23.95 -9.31
CA GLY A 27 -21.79 23.78 -7.88
C GLY A 27 -20.46 23.66 -7.13
N PHE A 28 -20.49 23.76 -5.80
CA PHE A 28 -19.29 23.68 -4.96
C PHE A 28 -18.46 22.41 -5.20
N SER A 29 -19.11 21.25 -5.38
CA SER A 29 -18.42 19.98 -5.63
C SER A 29 -17.61 19.98 -6.94
N GLU A 30 -18.13 20.63 -7.99
CA GLU A 30 -17.42 20.76 -9.27
C GLU A 30 -16.23 21.70 -9.13
N LEU A 31 -16.40 22.83 -8.43
CA LEU A 31 -15.31 23.76 -8.14
C LEU A 31 -14.21 23.09 -7.30
N ALA A 32 -14.59 22.29 -6.30
CA ALA A 32 -13.65 21.52 -5.49
C ALA A 32 -12.87 20.50 -6.33
N ALA A 33 -13.52 19.84 -7.29
CA ALA A 33 -12.85 18.92 -8.22
C ALA A 33 -11.84 19.65 -9.13
N ILE A 34 -12.20 20.85 -9.63
CA ILE A 34 -11.28 21.70 -10.39
C ILE A 34 -10.05 22.04 -9.55
N VAL A 35 -10.24 22.52 -8.31
CA VAL A 35 -9.13 22.86 -7.41
C VAL A 35 -8.24 21.64 -7.15
N HIS A 36 -8.84 20.49 -6.87
CA HIS A 36 -8.13 19.24 -6.63
C HIS A 36 -7.27 18.80 -7.83
N GLU A 37 -7.81 18.89 -9.06
CA GLU A 37 -7.05 18.59 -10.28
C GLU A 37 -5.79 19.47 -10.40
N TRP A 38 -5.92 20.76 -10.11
CA TRP A 38 -4.79 21.69 -10.18
C TRP A 38 -3.76 21.47 -9.07
N VAL A 39 -4.20 21.15 -7.86
CA VAL A 39 -3.29 20.78 -6.75
C VAL A 39 -2.50 19.52 -7.12
N ASN A 40 -3.13 18.53 -7.74
CA ASN A 40 -2.44 17.33 -8.24
C ASN A 40 -1.41 17.66 -9.33
N LYS A 41 -1.79 18.49 -10.32
CA LYS A 41 -0.86 18.96 -11.36
C LYS A 41 0.35 19.70 -10.76
N LEU A 42 0.09 20.55 -9.76
CA LEU A 42 1.13 21.26 -9.04
C LEU A 42 2.05 20.28 -8.29
N GLY A 43 1.49 19.31 -7.58
CA GLY A 43 2.24 18.27 -6.89
C GLY A 43 3.15 17.48 -7.82
N VAL A 44 2.63 17.07 -8.99
CA VAL A 44 3.43 16.41 -10.04
C VAL A 44 4.60 17.29 -10.48
N ARG A 45 4.36 18.58 -10.77
CA ARG A 45 5.43 19.51 -11.18
C ARG A 45 6.49 19.72 -10.09
N ILE A 46 6.08 19.77 -8.83
CA ILE A 46 7.03 19.87 -7.71
C ILE A 46 7.94 18.66 -7.65
N LEU A 47 7.39 17.45 -7.80
CA LEU A 47 8.18 16.22 -7.81
C LEU A 47 9.14 16.15 -9.02
N GLU A 48 8.70 16.58 -10.21
CA GLU A 48 9.56 16.70 -11.38
C GLU A 48 10.73 17.67 -11.12
N GLN A 49 10.46 18.84 -10.53
CA GLN A 49 11.50 19.82 -10.21
C GLN A 49 12.49 19.31 -9.15
N ILE A 50 12.03 18.59 -8.13
CA ILE A 50 12.92 17.99 -7.13
C ILE A 50 13.94 17.07 -7.81
N ALA A 51 13.50 16.25 -8.77
CA ALA A 51 14.39 15.40 -9.54
C ALA A 51 15.34 16.18 -10.45
N GLU A 52 14.87 17.25 -11.10
CA GLU A 52 15.70 18.13 -11.93
C GLU A 52 16.77 18.86 -11.11
N ASP A 53 16.40 19.36 -9.93
CA ASP A 53 17.31 20.05 -9.01
C ASP A 53 18.35 19.08 -8.45
N ALA A 54 17.97 17.85 -8.13
CA ALA A 54 18.90 16.79 -7.76
C ALA A 54 19.87 16.46 -8.90
N ASP A 55 19.39 16.30 -10.14
CA ASP A 55 20.24 16.05 -11.31
C ASP A 55 21.21 17.21 -11.54
N LYS A 56 20.74 18.45 -11.39
CA LYS A 56 21.57 19.66 -11.50
C LYS A 56 22.65 19.70 -10.41
N ALA A 57 22.29 19.38 -9.16
CA ALA A 57 23.26 19.32 -8.07
C ALA A 57 24.38 18.31 -8.35
N PHE A 58 24.04 17.10 -8.83
CA PHE A 58 25.04 16.14 -9.30
C PHE A 58 25.83 16.66 -10.49
N LYS A 59 25.16 17.32 -11.44
CA LYS A 59 25.80 17.91 -12.62
C LYS A 59 26.85 18.97 -12.24
N ASP A 60 26.61 19.75 -11.20
CA ASP A 60 27.53 20.81 -10.80
C ASP A 60 28.60 20.32 -9.81
N SER A 61 28.33 19.22 -9.08
CA SER A 61 29.23 18.62 -8.08
C SER A 61 30.65 18.29 -8.60
N ALA A 62 31.65 18.83 -7.91
CA ALA A 62 33.07 18.55 -8.17
C ALA A 62 33.45 17.10 -7.82
N GLU A 63 32.87 16.54 -6.75
CA GLU A 63 33.09 15.15 -6.37
C GLU A 63 32.57 14.19 -7.44
N ARG A 64 31.34 14.41 -7.92
CA ARG A 64 30.77 13.62 -9.00
C ARG A 64 31.65 13.72 -10.26
N LYS A 65 32.06 14.93 -10.67
CA LYS A 65 32.94 15.15 -11.84
C LYS A 65 34.28 14.40 -11.75
N ARG A 66 34.83 14.20 -10.56
CA ARG A 66 36.06 13.41 -10.36
C ARG A 66 35.85 11.94 -10.70
N HIS A 67 34.74 11.36 -10.26
CA HIS A 67 34.52 9.91 -10.29
C HIS A 67 33.62 9.41 -11.44
N TRP A 68 32.73 10.25 -11.95
CA TRP A 68 31.67 9.85 -12.87
C TRP A 68 31.70 10.67 -14.16
N GLN A 69 31.49 9.99 -15.29
CA GLN A 69 31.27 10.62 -16.59
C GLN A 69 29.79 10.53 -16.98
N ILE A 70 29.24 11.58 -17.58
CA ILE A 70 27.88 11.56 -18.14
C ILE A 70 27.93 10.78 -19.44
N VAL A 71 27.04 9.80 -19.58
CA VAL A 71 26.93 8.95 -20.78
C VAL A 71 25.78 9.44 -21.66
N ARG A 72 24.61 9.64 -21.05
CA ARG A 72 23.39 10.09 -21.73
C ARG A 72 22.40 10.67 -20.71
N LYS A 73 21.25 11.13 -21.21
CA LYS A 73 20.12 11.58 -20.39
C LYS A 73 18.92 10.68 -20.68
N ASP A 74 18.32 10.15 -19.62
CA ASP A 74 17.19 9.23 -19.70
C ASP A 74 15.98 9.83 -18.97
N THR A 75 14.77 9.46 -19.40
CA THR A 75 13.51 9.86 -18.75
C THR A 75 12.75 8.63 -18.31
N ARG A 76 12.24 8.64 -17.08
CA ARG A 76 11.41 7.58 -16.50
C ARG A 76 10.14 8.19 -15.94
N GLY A 77 9.00 7.59 -16.27
CA GLY A 77 7.73 7.95 -15.68
C GLY A 77 7.44 7.09 -14.43
N ILE A 78 7.07 7.73 -13.33
CA ILE A 78 6.61 7.08 -12.10
C ILE A 78 5.18 7.54 -11.83
N LEU A 79 4.25 6.60 -11.75
CA LEU A 79 2.85 6.86 -11.44
C LEU A 79 2.70 7.02 -9.92
N THR A 80 2.17 8.16 -9.50
CA THR A 80 1.85 8.49 -8.10
C THR A 80 0.34 8.66 -7.95
N ALA A 81 -0.16 8.77 -6.71
CA ALA A 81 -1.58 9.06 -6.47
C ALA A 81 -2.05 10.41 -7.06
N MET A 82 -1.13 11.35 -7.28
CA MET A 82 -1.43 12.65 -7.89
C MET A 82 -1.39 12.60 -9.43
N GLY A 83 -0.75 11.59 -10.01
CA GLY A 83 -0.55 11.46 -11.45
C GLY A 83 0.84 10.99 -11.85
N GLN A 84 1.09 11.00 -13.15
CA GLN A 84 2.34 10.59 -13.76
C GLN A 84 3.43 11.66 -13.58
N VAL A 85 4.51 11.32 -12.87
CA VAL A 85 5.70 12.17 -12.68
C VAL A 85 6.80 11.72 -13.65
N ASN A 86 7.30 12.63 -14.50
CA ASN A 86 8.37 12.30 -15.44
C ASN A 86 9.73 12.78 -14.90
N ILE A 87 10.59 11.82 -14.58
CA ILE A 87 11.91 12.04 -14.00
C ILE A 87 12.95 11.98 -15.11
N THR A 88 13.44 13.14 -15.54
CA THR A 88 14.52 13.26 -16.53
C THR A 88 15.86 13.51 -15.84
N ARG A 89 16.82 12.59 -15.99
CA ARG A 89 18.08 12.59 -15.23
C ARG A 89 19.24 12.02 -16.05
N ASN A 90 20.47 12.38 -15.68
CA ASN A 90 21.65 11.85 -16.35
C ASN A 90 21.93 10.39 -15.95
N TYR A 91 22.48 9.65 -16.90
CA TYR A 91 23.04 8.32 -16.70
C TYR A 91 24.56 8.42 -16.66
N TYR A 92 25.17 7.86 -15.62
CA TYR A 92 26.57 8.02 -15.34
C TYR A 92 27.31 6.69 -15.50
N ARG A 93 28.60 6.78 -15.87
CA ARG A 93 29.56 5.67 -15.78
C ARG A 93 30.69 6.04 -14.84
N HIS A 94 31.02 5.19 -13.89
CA HIS A 94 32.13 5.41 -12.98
C HIS A 94 33.46 5.20 -13.73
N LYS A 95 34.38 6.15 -13.60
CA LYS A 95 35.62 6.18 -14.40
C LYS A 95 36.61 5.09 -14.02
N LYS A 96 36.59 4.61 -12.76
CA LYS A 96 37.51 3.57 -12.27
C LYS A 96 36.92 2.17 -12.38
N THR A 97 35.70 1.96 -11.88
CA THR A 97 35.06 0.63 -11.84
C THR A 97 34.33 0.29 -13.13
N GLY A 98 33.96 1.29 -13.93
CA GLY A 98 33.17 1.10 -15.15
C GLY A 98 31.68 0.86 -14.89
N GLU A 99 31.24 0.87 -13.63
CA GLU A 99 29.84 0.71 -13.21
C GLU A 99 28.97 1.84 -13.76
N TYR A 100 27.67 1.57 -13.91
CA TYR A 100 26.72 2.55 -14.38
C TYR A 100 25.63 2.80 -13.35
N SER A 101 25.20 4.05 -13.23
CA SER A 101 24.14 4.41 -12.30
C SER A 101 23.38 5.68 -12.71
N HIS A 102 22.12 5.74 -12.29
CA HIS A 102 21.36 6.97 -12.15
C HIS A 102 21.48 7.47 -10.70
N LEU A 103 22.42 8.38 -10.44
CA LEU A 103 22.67 8.92 -9.08
C LEU A 103 21.43 9.58 -8.46
N VAL A 104 20.55 10.13 -9.30
CA VAL A 104 19.26 10.68 -8.85
C VAL A 104 18.31 9.59 -8.36
N ASP A 105 18.30 8.41 -8.97
CA ASP A 105 17.48 7.30 -8.47
C ASP A 105 17.98 6.83 -7.10
N GLU A 106 19.28 6.77 -6.90
CA GLU A 106 19.88 6.36 -5.62
C GLU A 106 19.51 7.33 -4.48
N VAL A 107 19.66 8.65 -4.70
CA VAL A 107 19.38 9.64 -3.66
C VAL A 107 17.88 9.76 -3.34
N LEU A 108 17.03 9.60 -4.37
CA LEU A 108 15.58 9.61 -4.22
C LEU A 108 15.02 8.23 -3.84
N LYS A 109 15.88 7.23 -3.65
CA LYS A 109 15.51 5.84 -3.31
C LYS A 109 14.48 5.25 -4.28
N LEU A 110 14.64 5.53 -5.57
CA LEU A 110 13.76 5.03 -6.60
C LEU A 110 14.21 3.63 -7.01
N PRO A 111 13.47 2.55 -6.68
CA PRO A 111 13.86 1.19 -7.03
C PRO A 111 14.00 1.03 -8.54
N ALA A 112 14.88 0.14 -9.01
CA ALA A 112 15.05 -0.09 -10.44
C ALA A 112 13.78 -0.66 -11.08
N TYR A 113 13.50 -0.29 -12.34
CA TYR A 113 12.40 -0.79 -13.19
C TYR A 113 10.96 -0.53 -12.73
N ASP A 114 10.75 -0.17 -11.46
CA ASP A 114 9.42 0.12 -10.94
C ASP A 114 8.78 1.31 -11.68
N ARG A 115 7.46 1.33 -11.79
CA ARG A 115 6.75 2.46 -12.42
C ARG A 115 5.63 2.97 -11.53
N THR A 116 5.51 2.44 -10.32
CA THR A 116 4.43 2.77 -9.39
C THR A 116 5.07 3.17 -8.07
N ASP A 117 4.73 4.36 -7.60
CA ASP A 117 5.13 4.86 -6.29
C ASP A 117 4.65 3.94 -5.15
N GLU A 118 5.45 3.82 -4.09
CA GLU A 118 5.14 2.95 -2.95
C GLU A 118 3.84 3.37 -2.24
N GLY A 119 3.59 4.67 -2.11
CA GLY A 119 2.35 5.19 -1.55
C GLY A 119 1.12 4.80 -2.36
N LEU A 120 1.22 4.87 -3.70
CA LEU A 120 0.18 4.38 -4.58
C LEU A 120 -0.02 2.86 -4.47
N LYS A 121 1.06 2.07 -4.37
CA LYS A 121 0.94 0.62 -4.15
C LYS A 121 0.18 0.30 -2.86
N ALA A 122 0.50 0.99 -1.76
CA ALA A 122 -0.16 0.82 -0.48
C ALA A 122 -1.67 1.14 -0.57
N ASP A 123 -2.04 2.26 -1.21
CA ASP A 123 -3.45 2.63 -1.45
C ASP A 123 -4.20 1.56 -2.26
N LEU A 124 -3.57 1.04 -3.32
CA LEU A 124 -4.16 -0.02 -4.15
C LEU A 124 -4.39 -1.32 -3.37
N ILE A 125 -3.43 -1.73 -2.54
CA ILE A 125 -3.54 -2.92 -1.68
C ILE A 125 -4.66 -2.72 -0.66
N LEU A 126 -4.68 -1.57 0.03
CA LEU A 126 -5.70 -1.28 1.04
C LEU A 126 -7.11 -1.32 0.43
N LYS A 127 -7.30 -0.70 -0.74
CA LYS A 127 -8.60 -0.73 -1.43
C LYS A 127 -8.98 -2.13 -1.88
N ALA A 128 -8.02 -2.91 -2.38
CA ALA A 128 -8.26 -4.28 -2.83
C ALA A 128 -8.71 -5.23 -1.71
N SER A 129 -8.54 -4.85 -0.43
CA SER A 129 -9.11 -5.61 0.69
C SER A 129 -10.64 -5.52 0.76
N GLY A 130 -11.22 -4.40 0.32
CA GLY A 130 -12.67 -4.15 0.36
C GLY A 130 -13.38 -4.20 -0.99
N MET A 131 -12.65 -4.36 -2.10
CA MET A 131 -13.24 -4.39 -3.44
C MET A 131 -12.41 -5.16 -4.46
N SER A 132 -13.00 -5.46 -5.61
CA SER A 132 -12.30 -6.18 -6.68
C SER A 132 -11.08 -5.41 -7.21
N TYR A 133 -10.06 -6.12 -7.68
CA TYR A 133 -8.83 -5.52 -8.23
C TYR A 133 -9.09 -4.53 -9.37
N SER A 134 -10.13 -4.78 -10.17
CA SER A 134 -10.53 -3.88 -11.26
C SER A 134 -11.16 -2.58 -10.76
N LYS A 135 -11.89 -2.64 -9.64
CA LYS A 135 -12.47 -1.44 -8.99
C LYS A 135 -11.38 -0.67 -8.24
N ALA A 136 -10.50 -1.36 -7.52
CA ALA A 136 -9.36 -0.75 -6.84
C ALA A 136 -8.45 0.00 -7.83
N GLY A 137 -8.09 -0.63 -8.96
CA GLY A 137 -7.23 -0.03 -9.98
C GLY A 137 -7.83 1.17 -10.70
N ARG A 138 -9.15 1.33 -10.71
CA ARG A 138 -9.87 2.49 -11.31
C ARG A 138 -10.42 3.46 -10.26
N SER A 139 -10.08 3.25 -9.00
CA SER A 139 -10.62 4.06 -7.90
C SER A 139 -10.06 5.48 -7.86
N ASN A 140 -8.90 5.69 -8.48
CA ASN A 140 -8.25 6.99 -8.59
C ASN A 140 -8.07 7.33 -10.08
N SER A 141 -8.85 8.29 -10.57
CA SER A 141 -8.84 8.72 -11.97
C SER A 141 -7.50 9.34 -12.41
N TYR A 142 -6.68 9.81 -11.47
CA TYR A 142 -5.35 10.35 -11.76
C TYR A 142 -4.28 9.26 -11.86
N ALA A 143 -4.58 8.06 -11.35
CA ALA A 143 -3.62 6.97 -11.17
C ALA A 143 -4.23 5.61 -11.52
N GLU A 144 -4.93 5.55 -12.65
CA GLU A 144 -5.57 4.29 -13.06
C GLU A 144 -4.53 3.22 -13.42
N VAL A 145 -4.76 2.02 -12.91
CA VAL A 145 -3.93 0.84 -13.18
C VAL A 145 -4.79 -0.38 -13.51
N SER A 146 -4.20 -1.31 -14.26
CA SER A 146 -4.86 -2.57 -14.57
C SER A 146 -5.06 -3.43 -13.31
N ARG A 147 -6.08 -4.31 -13.32
CA ARG A 147 -6.27 -5.33 -12.27
C ARG A 147 -5.03 -6.19 -12.04
N GLN A 148 -4.22 -6.40 -13.07
CA GLN A 148 -2.96 -7.17 -13.00
C GLN A 148 -1.88 -6.39 -12.24
N THR A 149 -1.85 -5.06 -12.37
CA THR A 149 -0.94 -4.21 -11.60
C THR A 149 -1.29 -4.24 -10.12
N VAL A 150 -2.58 -4.16 -9.78
CA VAL A 150 -3.04 -4.32 -8.38
C VAL A 150 -2.62 -5.68 -7.82
N MET A 151 -2.89 -6.76 -8.56
CA MET A 151 -2.48 -8.12 -8.18
C MET A 151 -0.96 -8.22 -7.98
N ARG A 152 -0.16 -7.57 -8.86
CA ARG A 152 1.29 -7.55 -8.73
C ARG A 152 1.73 -6.81 -7.46
N CYS A 153 1.13 -5.66 -7.15
CA CYS A 153 1.45 -4.92 -5.91
C CYS A 153 1.21 -5.77 -4.66
N ILE A 154 0.09 -6.49 -4.61
CA ILE A 154 -0.24 -7.39 -3.49
C ILE A 154 0.81 -8.51 -3.38
N ARG A 155 1.19 -9.13 -4.51
CA ARG A 155 2.20 -10.19 -4.54
C ARG A 155 3.59 -9.71 -4.14
N GLU A 156 3.97 -8.51 -4.58
CA GLU A 156 5.24 -7.87 -4.23
C GLU A 156 5.30 -7.54 -2.73
N ALA A 157 4.19 -7.11 -2.12
CA ALA A 157 4.10 -6.87 -0.69
C ALA A 157 4.24 -8.16 0.14
N GLY A 158 3.94 -9.32 -0.46
CA GLY A 158 4.02 -10.62 0.20
C GLY A 158 3.01 -10.75 1.34
N THR A 159 3.29 -11.67 2.27
CA THR A 159 2.49 -11.82 3.49
C THR A 159 2.74 -10.63 4.40
N LEU A 160 1.73 -9.79 4.57
CA LEU A 160 1.75 -8.71 5.56
C LEU A 160 1.42 -9.30 6.92
N VAL A 161 2.46 -9.54 7.73
CA VAL A 161 2.28 -10.01 9.11
C VAL A 161 1.73 -8.85 9.94
N HIS A 162 0.59 -9.07 10.59
CA HIS A 162 0.06 -8.12 11.56
C HIS A 162 0.98 -8.10 12.79
N VAL A 163 1.66 -6.97 13.01
CA VAL A 163 2.41 -6.74 14.25
C VAL A 163 1.48 -5.95 15.19
N PRO A 164 1.13 -6.48 16.38
CA PRO A 164 0.28 -5.76 17.33
C PRO A 164 0.86 -4.37 17.66
N GLU A 165 0.04 -3.33 17.58
CA GLU A 165 0.49 -1.94 17.84
C GLU A 165 0.89 -1.69 19.31
N CYS A 166 0.51 -2.57 20.23
CA CYS A 166 0.71 -2.37 21.66
C CYS A 166 1.93 -3.12 22.18
N SER A 167 2.87 -2.40 22.80
CA SER A 167 4.03 -2.99 23.46
C SER A 167 3.69 -3.77 24.74
N LYS A 168 2.46 -3.63 25.24
CA LYS A 168 1.95 -4.37 26.40
C LYS A 168 0.95 -5.40 25.95
N LYS A 169 1.20 -6.65 26.33
CA LYS A 169 0.24 -7.74 26.13
C LYS A 169 -1.04 -7.45 26.93
N LYS A 170 -2.17 -7.88 26.40
CA LYS A 170 -3.48 -7.73 27.02
C LYS A 170 -3.68 -8.77 28.13
N SER A 171 -4.34 -8.38 29.21
CA SER A 171 -4.75 -9.30 30.27
C SER A 171 -6.25 -9.56 30.17
N VAL A 172 -6.63 -10.77 29.79
CA VAL A 172 -8.04 -11.20 29.69
C VAL A 172 -8.21 -12.56 30.36
N PRO A 173 -9.29 -12.78 31.13
CA PRO A 173 -9.48 -14.05 31.85
C PRO A 173 -9.89 -15.20 30.92
N VAL A 174 -10.52 -14.89 29.78
CA VAL A 174 -11.04 -15.90 28.85
C VAL A 174 -10.76 -15.48 27.41
N LEU A 175 -10.26 -16.42 26.61
CA LEU A 175 -10.19 -16.31 25.15
C LEU A 175 -11.03 -17.39 24.47
N TYR A 176 -11.50 -17.07 23.28
CA TYR A 176 -12.21 -17.97 22.40
C TYR A 176 -11.43 -18.11 21.09
N VAL A 177 -11.27 -19.35 20.65
CA VAL A 177 -10.66 -19.73 19.38
C VAL A 177 -11.69 -20.56 18.63
N GLU A 178 -12.27 -19.97 17.59
CA GLU A 178 -13.30 -20.62 16.77
C GLU A 178 -12.67 -20.99 15.42
N ALA A 179 -12.78 -22.27 15.04
CA ALA A 179 -12.24 -22.81 13.79
C ALA A 179 -13.38 -23.31 12.88
N ASP A 180 -13.34 -22.89 11.62
CA ASP A 180 -14.38 -23.18 10.62
C ASP A 180 -13.75 -23.39 9.22
N GLU A 181 -14.55 -23.87 8.27
CA GLU A 181 -14.16 -24.08 6.88
C GLU A 181 -15.11 -23.32 5.92
N ASP A 182 -14.53 -22.65 4.92
CA ASP A 182 -15.29 -22.11 3.79
C ASP A 182 -14.85 -22.73 2.46
N HIS A 183 -15.78 -22.83 1.51
CA HIS A 183 -15.53 -23.38 0.20
C HIS A 183 -15.34 -22.26 -0.82
N VAL A 184 -14.08 -22.03 -1.20
CA VAL A 184 -13.72 -20.97 -2.14
C VAL A 184 -13.50 -21.57 -3.52
N ALA A 185 -14.34 -21.15 -4.48
CA ALA A 185 -14.16 -21.50 -5.88
C ALA A 185 -12.96 -20.75 -6.47
N HIS A 186 -11.94 -21.49 -6.94
CA HIS A 186 -10.78 -20.88 -7.60
C HIS A 186 -10.95 -20.77 -9.11
N GLN A 187 -10.14 -19.88 -9.71
CA GLN A 187 -10.14 -19.61 -11.16
C GLN A 187 -9.65 -20.78 -12.03
N ASP A 188 -9.02 -21.79 -11.42
CA ASP A 188 -8.61 -23.04 -12.07
C ASP A 188 -9.75 -24.09 -12.09
N GLY A 189 -10.95 -23.74 -11.62
CA GLY A 189 -12.11 -24.61 -11.56
C GLY A 189 -12.09 -25.60 -10.38
N GLN A 190 -11.07 -25.53 -9.52
CA GLN A 190 -11.01 -26.34 -8.31
C GLN A 190 -11.64 -25.57 -7.15
N ASN A 191 -12.47 -26.25 -6.36
CA ASN A 191 -12.88 -25.73 -5.06
C ASN A 191 -11.77 -26.05 -4.07
N ARG A 192 -11.32 -25.03 -3.34
CA ARG A 192 -10.40 -25.22 -2.20
C ARG A 192 -11.16 -24.92 -0.92
N GLN A 193 -10.89 -25.73 0.09
CA GLN A 193 -11.35 -25.45 1.45
C GLN A 193 -10.39 -24.44 2.08
N ALA A 194 -10.91 -23.26 2.37
CA ALA A 194 -10.22 -22.26 3.16
C ALA A 194 -10.49 -22.58 4.64
N LYS A 195 -9.43 -22.79 5.40
CA LYS A 195 -9.49 -22.95 6.85
C LYS A 195 -9.46 -21.58 7.49
N LEU A 196 -10.39 -21.33 8.39
CA LEU A 196 -10.55 -20.06 9.07
C LEU A 196 -10.45 -20.30 10.57
N VAL A 197 -9.64 -19.49 11.26
CA VAL A 197 -9.56 -19.48 12.72
C VAL A 197 -9.73 -18.06 13.21
N TYR A 198 -10.54 -17.87 14.24
CA TYR A 198 -10.80 -16.56 14.82
C TYR A 198 -10.49 -16.58 16.31
N VAL A 199 -9.61 -15.67 16.75
CA VAL A 199 -9.31 -15.47 18.17
C VAL A 199 -10.03 -14.22 18.66
N HIS A 200 -10.87 -14.30 19.67
CA HIS A 200 -11.65 -13.16 20.17
C HIS A 200 -11.91 -13.19 21.69
N GLU A 201 -12.28 -12.04 22.24
CA GLU A 201 -12.50 -11.79 23.68
C GLU A 201 -13.99 -11.96 24.07
N GLY A 202 -14.72 -12.83 23.36
CA GLY A 202 -16.17 -13.00 23.51
C GLY A 202 -17.00 -12.12 22.57
N ALA A 203 -18.29 -11.99 22.84
CA ALA A 203 -19.24 -11.25 22.01
C ALA A 203 -20.01 -10.20 22.80
N LYS A 204 -20.16 -9.00 22.22
CA LYS A 204 -20.97 -7.92 22.78
C LYS A 204 -22.28 -7.80 22.02
N ARG A 205 -23.38 -7.74 22.77
CA ARG A 205 -24.69 -7.50 22.20
C ARG A 205 -24.89 -6.01 21.92
N ASN A 206 -25.23 -5.68 20.68
CA ASN A 206 -25.62 -4.35 20.23
C ASN A 206 -27.07 -4.41 19.70
N GLY A 207 -28.03 -4.30 20.62
CA GLY A 207 -29.45 -4.44 20.33
C GLY A 207 -29.81 -5.86 19.84
N LYS A 208 -30.22 -5.97 18.57
CA LYS A 208 -30.56 -7.25 17.91
C LYS A 208 -29.36 -7.98 17.31
N ARG A 209 -28.21 -7.33 17.19
CA ARG A 209 -26.99 -7.92 16.63
C ARG A 209 -25.99 -8.23 17.74
N CYS A 210 -25.18 -9.25 17.55
CA CYS A 210 -24.00 -9.51 18.37
C CYS A 210 -22.76 -9.31 17.52
N GLU A 211 -21.70 -8.79 18.13
CA GLU A 211 -20.43 -8.50 17.48
C GLU A 211 -19.30 -9.09 18.34
N LEU A 212 -18.34 -9.75 17.68
CA LEU A 212 -17.16 -10.29 18.38
C LEU A 212 -16.28 -9.15 18.85
N GLN A 213 -15.75 -9.27 20.06
CA GLN A 213 -14.87 -8.28 20.65
C GLN A 213 -13.42 -8.61 20.34
N ASN A 214 -12.67 -7.64 19.80
CA ASN A 214 -11.23 -7.73 19.56
C ASN A 214 -10.83 -9.00 18.77
N VAL A 215 -11.62 -9.31 17.74
CA VAL A 215 -11.42 -10.49 16.90
C VAL A 215 -10.20 -10.33 15.98
N HIS A 216 -9.40 -11.40 15.90
CA HIS A 216 -8.32 -11.55 14.93
C HIS A 216 -8.60 -12.77 14.05
N TYR A 217 -8.38 -12.62 12.75
CA TYR A 217 -8.74 -13.59 11.72
C TYR A 217 -7.49 -14.22 11.12
N PHE A 218 -7.43 -15.55 11.12
CA PHE A 218 -6.45 -16.34 10.37
C PHE A 218 -7.18 -17.05 9.24
N ALA A 219 -6.58 -17.05 8.06
CA ALA A 219 -7.15 -17.69 6.89
C ALA A 219 -6.06 -18.36 6.07
N SER A 220 -6.24 -19.64 5.76
CA SER A 220 -5.30 -20.39 4.94
C SER A 220 -6.01 -21.31 3.97
N THR A 221 -5.62 -21.24 2.70
CA THR A 221 -5.96 -22.26 1.69
C THR A 221 -4.90 -23.36 1.59
N SER A 222 -3.91 -23.35 2.49
CA SER A 222 -2.85 -24.36 2.54
C SER A 222 -3.39 -25.67 3.11
N THR A 223 -2.79 -26.77 2.66
CA THR A 223 -2.98 -28.08 3.29
C THR A 223 -2.23 -28.18 4.61
N ASP A 224 -1.19 -27.36 4.81
CA ASP A 224 -0.41 -27.30 6.05
C ASP A 224 -1.20 -26.61 7.16
N THR A 225 -1.73 -27.42 8.07
CA THR A 225 -2.55 -27.00 9.21
C THR A 225 -1.72 -26.71 10.44
N GLU A 226 -0.56 -27.35 10.56
CA GLU A 226 0.36 -27.16 11.69
C GLU A 226 0.92 -25.74 11.68
N SER A 227 1.32 -25.24 10.50
CA SER A 227 1.74 -23.84 10.35
C SER A 227 0.63 -22.84 10.70
N LEU A 228 -0.64 -23.14 10.35
CA LEU A 228 -1.78 -22.28 10.71
C LEU A 228 -1.97 -22.22 12.23
N TRP A 229 -1.94 -23.36 12.91
CA TRP A 229 -2.07 -23.40 14.38
C TRP A 229 -0.87 -22.78 15.09
N THR A 230 0.33 -22.94 14.53
CA THR A 230 1.54 -22.26 15.02
C THR A 230 1.37 -20.74 14.95
N GLU A 231 0.87 -20.20 13.83
CA GLU A 231 0.59 -18.77 13.67
C GLU A 231 -0.45 -18.26 14.69
N VAL A 232 -1.50 -19.05 14.95
CA VAL A 232 -2.51 -18.74 15.98
C VAL A 232 -1.87 -18.67 17.37
N LEU A 233 -1.03 -19.65 17.73
CA LEU A 233 -0.35 -19.69 19.02
C LEU A 233 0.64 -18.54 19.18
N GLU A 234 1.42 -18.22 18.15
CA GLU A 234 2.35 -17.10 18.14
C GLU A 234 1.61 -15.77 18.34
N TYR A 235 0.48 -15.57 17.68
CA TYR A 235 -0.34 -14.38 17.89
C TYR A 235 -0.85 -14.29 19.33
N ILE A 236 -1.37 -15.40 19.90
CA ILE A 236 -1.88 -15.41 21.26
C ILE A 236 -0.75 -15.06 22.25
N ASP A 237 0.42 -15.69 22.11
CA ASP A 237 1.57 -15.38 22.96
C ASP A 237 2.00 -13.92 22.80
N GLN A 238 2.12 -13.40 21.58
CA GLN A 238 2.55 -12.01 21.36
C GLN A 238 1.53 -10.97 21.84
N THR A 239 0.24 -11.32 21.89
CA THR A 239 -0.85 -10.37 22.15
C THR A 239 -1.36 -10.42 23.59
N TYR A 240 -1.29 -11.57 24.27
CA TYR A 240 -1.93 -11.77 25.58
C TYR A 240 -0.97 -12.29 26.65
N GLU A 241 -1.16 -11.82 27.89
CA GLU A 241 -0.45 -12.35 29.06
C GLU A 241 -0.98 -13.74 29.42
N LEU A 242 -0.29 -14.79 28.96
CA LEU A 242 -0.73 -16.18 29.12
C LEU A 242 -1.02 -16.56 30.57
N ASP A 243 -0.24 -16.06 31.53
CA ASP A 243 -0.42 -16.33 32.96
C ASP A 243 -1.72 -15.76 33.54
N GLN A 244 -2.35 -14.81 32.86
CA GLN A 244 -3.61 -14.18 33.28
C GLN A 244 -4.84 -14.80 32.60
N ILE A 245 -4.64 -15.72 31.65
CA ILE A 245 -5.72 -16.42 30.98
C ILE A 245 -6.11 -17.63 31.82
N GLU A 246 -7.33 -17.61 32.35
CA GLU A 246 -7.86 -18.74 33.12
C GLU A 246 -8.34 -19.87 32.21
N ARG A 247 -8.90 -19.53 31.04
CA ARG A 247 -9.46 -20.50 30.08
C ARG A 247 -9.33 -20.03 28.62
N ILE A 248 -8.97 -20.96 27.75
CA ILE A 248 -9.09 -20.82 26.30
C ILE A 248 -10.14 -21.83 25.83
N TYR A 249 -11.22 -21.35 25.25
CA TYR A 249 -12.25 -22.19 24.63
C TYR A 249 -11.93 -22.38 23.16
N ILE A 250 -11.82 -23.64 22.73
CA ILE A 250 -11.66 -23.98 21.32
C ILE A 250 -12.97 -24.59 20.82
N ALA A 251 -13.52 -24.06 19.73
CA ALA A 251 -14.76 -24.54 19.13
C ALA A 251 -14.58 -24.75 17.63
N GLY A 252 -15.24 -25.77 17.09
CA GLY A 252 -15.24 -26.09 15.66
C GLY A 252 -16.16 -27.27 15.37
N ASP A 253 -16.28 -27.64 14.09
CA ASP A 253 -17.14 -28.72 13.62
C ASP A 253 -16.57 -30.13 13.86
N GLY A 254 -15.34 -30.21 14.38
CA GLY A 254 -14.64 -31.45 14.67
C GLY A 254 -13.97 -32.08 13.45
N ALA A 255 -13.70 -31.31 12.40
CA ALA A 255 -12.84 -31.70 11.29
C ALA A 255 -11.45 -32.17 11.79
N GLY A 256 -10.81 -33.08 11.05
CA GLY A 256 -9.55 -33.71 11.44
C GLY A 256 -8.43 -32.70 11.74
N TRP A 257 -8.31 -31.67 10.91
CA TRP A 257 -7.28 -30.64 11.07
C TRP A 257 -7.44 -29.78 12.33
N ILE A 258 -8.67 -29.70 12.87
CA ILE A 258 -8.93 -29.05 14.15
C ILE A 258 -8.47 -30.00 15.26
N LYS A 259 -8.97 -31.25 15.27
CA LYS A 259 -8.68 -32.25 16.31
C LYS A 259 -7.21 -32.63 16.46
N GLU A 260 -6.47 -32.64 15.36
CA GLU A 260 -5.07 -33.08 15.36
C GLU A 260 -4.11 -32.06 16.02
N ASN A 261 -4.53 -30.80 16.16
CA ASN A 261 -3.66 -29.69 16.55
C ASN A 261 -4.23 -28.82 17.70
N THR A 262 -5.34 -29.23 18.31
CA THR A 262 -6.01 -28.58 19.46
C THR A 262 -6.08 -29.53 20.64
#